data_AF-A0A0G0NZT3-F1
#
_entry.id   AF-A0A0G0NZT3-F1
#
_cell.length_a   1.000
_cell.length_b   1.000
_cell.length_c   1.000
_cell.angle_alpha   90.00
_cell.angle_beta   90.00
_cell.angle_gamma   90.00
#
_symmetry.space_group_name_H-M   'P 1'
#
loop_
_entity.id
_entity.type
_entity.pdbx_description
1 polymer ?
#
loop_
_entity_poly.entity_id
_entity_poly.type
_entity_poly.pdbx_seq_one_letter_code
_entity_poly.pdbx_strand_id
1 'polypeptide(L)'
;MLRRGQALIVVLLILGVVTTVGLSIASRSVTEVGVSTGSEESSRALSAAEAGLEAQLGGAQIPTISGTDIQVDAKPSGSAGSLSVADLLASGEVATVFVDKSTGNSMTVCWGLANGNAELETAVYFTVGNNTNVDRKYTPSGNLGTCPNDGRIYANSTSITLPNGSEYVRMRLWGNGEVKQPLGVTTSGTFPTQGTEITAVGTVGSTVRKIKVFDQTPDVPEVFEAAVFSGKRLVK
;
A
#
# COMPACT_ATOMS: atom_id res chain seq x y z
N MET A 1 -55.03 -48.94 35.25
CA MET A 1 -54.00 -49.99 35.47
C MET A 1 -52.79 -49.69 34.60
N LEU A 2 -51.84 -48.87 35.09
CA LEU A 2 -50.50 -48.87 34.48
C LEU A 2 -49.84 -50.20 34.88
N ARG A 3 -49.78 -51.14 33.95
CA ARG A 3 -49.13 -52.44 34.16
C ARG A 3 -47.62 -52.17 34.36
N ARG A 4 -47.01 -52.86 35.33
CA ARG A 4 -45.65 -52.73 35.87
C ARG A 4 -44.48 -52.45 34.88
N GLY A 5 -44.66 -52.56 33.57
CA GLY A 5 -43.68 -52.17 32.54
C GLY A 5 -43.74 -50.71 32.05
N GLN A 6 -44.89 -50.02 32.16
CA GLN A 6 -45.04 -48.64 31.66
C GLN A 6 -44.36 -47.60 32.55
N ALA A 7 -44.28 -47.84 33.87
CA ALA A 7 -43.60 -46.96 34.81
C ALA A 7 -42.09 -46.84 34.51
N LEU A 8 -41.47 -47.94 34.09
CA LEU A 8 -40.05 -47.98 33.75
C LEU A 8 -39.75 -47.18 32.46
N ILE A 9 -40.65 -47.23 31.48
CA ILE A 9 -40.54 -46.46 30.24
C ILE A 9 -40.66 -44.96 30.50
N VAL A 10 -41.60 -44.54 31.35
CA VAL A 10 -41.79 -43.11 31.69
C VAL A 10 -40.55 -42.56 32.42
N VAL A 11 -39.99 -43.33 33.35
CA VAL A 11 -38.75 -42.92 34.06
C VAL A 11 -37.57 -42.83 33.10
N LEU A 12 -37.40 -43.80 32.20
CA LEU A 12 -36.34 -43.76 31.19
C LEU A 12 -36.51 -42.57 30.23
N LEU A 13 -37.75 -42.27 29.84
CA LEU A 13 -38.04 -41.16 28.95
C LEU A 13 -37.71 -39.81 29.62
N ILE A 14 -38.11 -39.64 30.88
CA ILE A 14 -37.76 -38.45 31.67
C ILE A 14 -36.24 -38.33 31.83
N LEU A 15 -35.55 -39.42 32.16
CA LEU A 15 -34.09 -39.44 32.30
C LEU A 15 -33.38 -39.06 31.00
N GLY A 16 -33.87 -39.59 29.87
CA GLY A 16 -33.35 -39.25 28.55
C GLY A 16 -33.49 -37.76 28.25
N VAL A 17 -34.67 -37.19 28.48
CA VAL A 17 -34.94 -35.76 28.24
C VAL A 17 -34.09 -34.86 29.15
N VAL A 18 -33.94 -35.20 30.43
CA VAL A 18 -33.11 -34.41 31.35
C VAL A 18 -31.65 -34.42 30.91
N THR A 19 -31.14 -35.57 30.46
CA THR A 19 -29.75 -35.72 30.01
C THR A 19 -29.51 -34.94 28.70
N THR A 20 -30.44 -34.99 27.75
CA THR A 20 -30.30 -34.26 26.48
C THR A 20 -30.37 -32.75 26.69
N VAL A 21 -31.24 -32.26 27.57
CA VAL A 21 -31.30 -30.83 27.94
C VAL A 21 -30.01 -30.40 28.64
N GLY A 22 -29.52 -31.18 29.61
CA GLY A 22 -28.27 -30.89 30.31
C GLY A 22 -27.07 -30.81 29.36
N LEU A 23 -26.95 -31.76 28.44
CA LEU A 23 -25.88 -31.77 27.43
C LEU A 23 -25.98 -30.60 26.45
N SER A 24 -27.20 -30.21 26.06
CA SER A 24 -27.44 -29.08 25.16
C SER A 24 -26.99 -27.75 25.79
N ILE A 25 -27.30 -27.52 27.06
CA ILE A 25 -26.88 -26.31 27.79
C ILE A 25 -25.35 -26.27 27.94
N ALA A 26 -24.73 -27.39 28.31
CA ALA A 26 -23.28 -27.50 28.41
C ALA A 26 -22.59 -27.21 27.06
N SER A 27 -23.11 -27.77 25.97
CA SER A 27 -22.57 -27.56 24.61
C SER A 27 -22.66 -26.09 24.17
N ARG A 28 -23.81 -25.44 24.42
CA ARG A 28 -23.98 -24.00 24.12
C ARG A 28 -23.03 -23.13 24.93
N SER A 29 -22.84 -23.44 26.21
CA SER A 29 -21.92 -22.70 27.09
C SER A 29 -20.46 -22.82 26.63
N VAL A 30 -19.99 -24.03 26.31
CA VAL A 30 -18.63 -24.24 25.76
C VAL A 30 -18.43 -23.48 24.46
N THR A 31 -19.45 -23.47 23.59
CA THR A 31 -19.41 -22.73 22.32
C THR A 31 -19.33 -21.22 22.54
N GLU A 32 -20.15 -20.68 23.44
CA GLU A 32 -20.17 -19.24 23.74
C GLU A 32 -18.85 -18.77 24.37
N VAL A 33 -18.30 -19.54 25.31
CA VAL A 33 -16.98 -19.27 25.89
C VAL A 33 -15.90 -19.33 24.81
N GLY A 34 -15.90 -20.36 23.96
CA GLY A 34 -14.92 -20.48 22.87
C GLY A 34 -15.00 -19.34 21.85
N VAL A 35 -16.21 -18.86 21.54
CA VAL A 35 -16.41 -17.68 20.69
C VAL A 35 -15.89 -16.42 21.38
N SER A 36 -16.18 -16.26 22.68
CA SER A 36 -15.71 -15.10 23.46
C SER A 36 -14.19 -15.06 23.56
N THR A 37 -13.54 -16.19 23.89
CA THR A 37 -12.08 -16.27 23.99
C THR A 37 -11.43 -16.04 22.63
N GLY A 38 -11.96 -16.64 21.56
CA GLY A 38 -11.43 -16.41 20.21
C GLY A 38 -11.58 -14.96 19.76
N SER A 39 -12.64 -14.27 20.17
CA SER A 39 -12.82 -12.84 19.91
C SER A 39 -11.82 -11.99 20.69
N GLU A 40 -11.55 -12.31 21.96
CA GLU A 40 -10.54 -11.61 22.77
C GLU A 40 -9.13 -11.82 22.21
N GLU A 41 -8.75 -13.08 21.94
CA GLU A 41 -7.46 -13.43 21.33
C GLU A 41 -7.26 -12.74 19.99
N SER A 42 -8.32 -12.63 19.19
CA SER A 42 -8.31 -11.88 17.92
C SER A 42 -8.00 -10.41 18.12
N SER A 43 -8.63 -9.76 19.11
CA SER A 43 -8.36 -8.35 19.42
C SER A 43 -6.92 -8.17 19.88
N ARG A 44 -6.42 -9.06 20.75
CA ARG A 44 -5.04 -8.99 21.26
C ARG A 44 -4.01 -9.24 20.17
N ALA A 45 -4.26 -10.19 19.27
CA ALA A 45 -3.41 -10.46 18.11
C ALA A 45 -3.35 -9.26 17.16
N LEU A 46 -4.47 -8.54 16.97
CA LEU A 46 -4.49 -7.32 16.19
C LEU A 46 -3.66 -6.21 16.86
N SER A 47 -3.89 -5.95 18.14
CA SER A 47 -3.12 -4.94 18.88
C SER A 47 -1.62 -5.24 18.90
N ALA A 48 -1.23 -6.51 18.94
CA ALA A 48 0.16 -6.93 18.85
C ALA A 48 0.74 -6.66 17.44
N ALA A 49 -0.02 -6.92 16.37
CA ALA A 49 0.38 -6.57 15.01
C ALA A 49 0.52 -5.05 14.81
N GLU A 50 -0.43 -4.26 15.33
CA GLU A 50 -0.38 -2.79 15.29
C GLU A 50 0.83 -2.25 16.05
N ALA A 51 1.10 -2.77 17.26
CA ALA A 51 2.27 -2.37 18.03
C ALA A 51 3.60 -2.68 17.32
N GLY A 52 3.69 -3.83 16.64
CA GLY A 52 4.85 -4.17 15.81
C GLY A 52 5.02 -3.25 14.60
N LEU A 53 3.91 -2.94 13.92
CA LEU A 53 3.89 -2.00 12.81
C LEU A 53 4.36 -0.60 13.23
N GLU A 54 3.79 -0.05 14.31
CA GLU A 54 4.14 1.28 14.83
C GLU A 54 5.59 1.32 15.30
N ALA A 55 6.11 0.26 15.93
CA ALA A 55 7.51 0.18 16.31
C ALA A 55 8.44 0.24 15.08
N GLN A 56 8.08 -0.45 14.00
CA GLN A 56 8.84 -0.44 12.76
C GLN A 56 8.81 0.94 12.06
N LEU A 57 7.66 1.58 12.01
CA LEU A 57 7.51 2.93 11.43
C LEU A 57 8.22 4.00 12.27
N GLY A 58 8.11 3.92 13.60
CA GLY A 58 8.71 4.85 14.54
C GLY A 58 10.21 4.61 14.83
N GLY A 59 10.80 3.56 14.26
CA GLY A 59 12.20 3.18 14.53
C GLY A 59 12.45 2.72 15.97
N ALA A 60 11.41 2.28 16.66
CA ALA A 60 11.48 1.74 18.01
C ALA A 60 11.73 0.22 17.98
N GLN A 61 12.23 -0.32 19.09
CA GLN A 61 12.31 -1.76 19.24
C GLN A 61 10.90 -2.37 19.29
N ILE A 62 10.68 -3.46 18.56
CA ILE A 62 9.42 -4.22 18.60
C ILE A 62 9.16 -4.64 20.07
N PRO A 63 7.98 -4.33 20.63
CA PRO A 63 7.69 -4.63 22.02
C PRO A 63 7.55 -6.13 22.24
N THR A 64 8.02 -6.62 23.37
CA THR A 64 7.73 -7.99 23.82
C THR A 64 6.52 -7.96 24.74
N ILE A 65 5.43 -8.60 24.33
CA ILE A 65 4.20 -8.71 25.12
C ILE A 65 4.01 -10.19 25.49
N SER A 66 3.82 -10.46 26.77
CA SER A 66 3.70 -11.84 27.28
C SER A 66 2.50 -12.57 26.65
N GLY A 67 2.75 -13.78 26.14
CA GLY A 67 1.72 -14.62 25.52
C GLY A 67 1.33 -14.19 24.10
N THR A 68 2.11 -13.31 23.47
CA THR A 68 1.91 -12.92 22.07
C THR A 68 3.23 -13.03 21.31
N ASP A 69 3.18 -13.49 20.07
CA ASP A 69 4.30 -13.42 19.13
C ASP A 69 4.05 -12.32 18.11
N ILE A 70 5.08 -11.52 17.81
CA ILE A 70 5.02 -10.38 16.90
C ILE A 70 6.12 -10.56 15.86
N GLN A 71 5.73 -10.65 14.60
CA GLN A 71 6.63 -10.77 13.46
C GLN A 71 6.41 -9.57 12.54
N VAL A 72 7.47 -8.86 12.20
CA VAL A 72 7.41 -7.70 11.29
C VAL A 72 8.42 -7.92 10.16
N ASP A 73 7.93 -7.77 8.93
CA ASP A 73 8.71 -7.87 7.70
C ASP A 73 8.57 -6.57 6.93
N ALA A 74 9.69 -5.90 6.66
CA ALA A 74 9.75 -4.66 5.91
C ALA A 74 10.47 -4.92 4.59
N LYS A 75 9.76 -4.73 3.48
CA LYS A 75 10.27 -4.96 2.13
C LYS A 75 10.32 -3.65 1.34
N PRO A 76 11.50 -3.21 0.88
CA PRO A 76 11.57 -2.06 0.00
C PRO A 76 10.82 -2.37 -1.30
N SER A 77 10.00 -1.42 -1.75
CA SER A 77 9.22 -1.51 -2.98
C SER A 77 9.65 -0.44 -3.99
N GLY A 78 9.41 -0.71 -5.27
CA GLY A 78 9.72 0.24 -6.34
C GLY A 78 11.19 0.37 -6.71
N SER A 79 12.08 -0.48 -6.18
CA SER A 79 13.48 -0.56 -6.62
C SER A 79 13.61 -1.40 -7.89
N ALA A 80 13.10 -0.89 -9.01
CA ALA A 80 13.09 -1.56 -10.31
C ALA A 80 13.51 -0.61 -11.44
N GLY A 81 13.85 -1.12 -12.61
CA GLY A 81 14.09 -0.30 -13.82
C GLY A 81 12.80 0.20 -14.49
N SER A 82 11.63 -0.22 -13.99
CA SER A 82 10.31 0.06 -14.55
C SER A 82 9.28 0.14 -13.43
N LEU A 83 8.45 1.17 -13.42
CA LEU A 83 7.44 1.42 -12.38
C LEU A 83 6.13 1.90 -12.98
N SER A 84 5.02 1.35 -12.50
CA SER A 84 3.69 1.96 -12.67
C SER A 84 3.52 2.98 -11.55
N VAL A 85 3.44 4.26 -11.92
CA VAL A 85 3.44 5.37 -10.96
C VAL A 85 2.01 5.70 -10.54
N ALA A 86 1.10 5.72 -11.51
CA ALA A 86 -0.32 5.89 -11.26
C ALA A 86 -1.11 5.01 -12.22
N ASP A 87 -2.01 4.18 -11.69
CA ASP A 87 -2.88 3.36 -12.54
C ASP A 87 -3.92 4.23 -13.25
N LEU A 88 -4.40 5.30 -12.60
CA LEU A 88 -5.35 6.26 -13.15
C LEU A 88 -5.13 7.66 -12.53
N LEU A 89 -4.65 8.60 -13.31
CA LEU A 89 -4.40 9.99 -12.94
C LEU A 89 -5.38 10.92 -13.67
N ALA A 90 -6.08 11.78 -12.92
CA ALA A 90 -6.99 12.79 -13.49
C ALA A 90 -6.21 14.02 -13.99
N SER A 91 -6.87 14.87 -14.79
CA SER A 91 -6.27 16.13 -15.24
C SER A 91 -5.91 17.01 -14.05
N GLY A 92 -4.66 17.47 -14.00
CA GLY A 92 -4.16 18.34 -12.93
C GLY A 92 -3.57 17.61 -11.71
N GLU A 93 -3.87 16.33 -11.51
CA GLU A 93 -3.26 15.53 -10.45
C GLU A 93 -1.76 15.30 -10.73
N VAL A 94 -0.95 15.28 -9.67
CA VAL A 94 0.48 15.08 -9.74
C VAL A 94 0.84 13.68 -9.27
N ALA A 95 1.78 13.08 -9.98
CA ALA A 95 2.44 11.85 -9.61
C ALA A 95 3.93 12.10 -9.42
N THR A 96 4.51 11.59 -8.34
CA THR A 96 5.92 11.80 -8.00
C THR A 96 6.69 10.49 -8.04
N VAL A 97 7.91 10.54 -8.59
CA VAL A 97 8.89 9.44 -8.56
C VAL A 97 10.20 9.94 -8.01
N PHE A 98 10.75 9.25 -7.02
CA PHE A 98 12.05 9.55 -6.46
C PHE A 98 13.17 9.00 -7.33
N VAL A 99 14.23 9.79 -7.54
CA VAL A 99 15.37 9.47 -8.42
C VAL A 99 16.74 9.80 -7.79
N ASP A 100 16.77 10.18 -6.50
CA ASP A 100 17.97 10.57 -5.71
C ASP A 100 19.16 9.60 -5.81
N LYS A 101 18.87 8.30 -5.94
CA LYS A 101 19.87 7.23 -6.09
C LYS A 101 19.60 6.37 -7.32
N SER A 102 19.01 6.96 -8.36
CA SER A 102 18.86 6.28 -9.64
C SER A 102 20.23 5.94 -10.20
N THR A 103 20.40 4.69 -10.64
CA THR A 103 21.64 4.25 -11.31
C THR A 103 21.66 4.62 -12.80
N GLY A 104 20.51 5.02 -13.36
CA GLY A 104 20.38 5.51 -14.72
C GLY A 104 20.42 7.03 -14.81
N ASN A 105 20.90 7.54 -15.95
CA ASN A 105 20.98 8.97 -16.27
C ASN A 105 19.78 9.49 -17.08
N SER A 106 18.83 8.62 -17.41
CA SER A 106 17.63 8.97 -18.14
C SER A 106 16.43 8.18 -17.63
N MET A 107 15.26 8.80 -17.77
CA MET A 107 13.96 8.22 -17.46
C MET A 107 13.04 8.42 -18.66
N THR A 108 12.43 7.34 -19.14
CA THR A 108 11.34 7.41 -20.10
C THR A 108 10.02 7.39 -19.35
N VAL A 109 9.18 8.36 -19.62
CA VAL A 109 7.82 8.46 -19.09
C VAL A 109 6.86 8.04 -20.20
N CYS A 110 5.89 7.20 -19.87
CA CYS A 110 4.81 6.80 -20.76
C CYS A 110 3.48 7.09 -20.09
N TRP A 111 2.55 7.63 -20.87
CA TRP A 111 1.25 8.05 -20.35
C TRP A 111 0.16 7.94 -21.39
N GLY A 112 -1.07 7.84 -20.90
CA GLY A 112 -2.26 7.78 -21.73
C GLY A 112 -2.46 6.43 -22.43
N LEU A 113 -3.72 6.04 -22.58
CA LEU A 113 -4.12 4.95 -23.46
C LEU A 113 -4.56 5.51 -24.82
N ALA A 114 -4.71 4.66 -25.84
CA ALA A 114 -4.96 5.03 -27.24
C ALA A 114 -6.13 6.02 -27.49
N ASN A 115 -7.04 6.21 -26.52
CA ASN A 115 -8.19 7.11 -26.61
C ASN A 115 -8.05 8.39 -25.74
N GLY A 116 -6.91 8.58 -25.07
CA GLY A 116 -6.66 9.71 -24.17
C GLY A 116 -5.71 10.72 -24.78
N ASN A 117 -6.23 11.86 -25.25
CA ASN A 117 -5.40 13.03 -25.55
C ASN A 117 -4.92 13.60 -24.21
N ALA A 118 -3.70 13.26 -23.80
CA ALA A 118 -3.10 13.77 -22.58
C ALA A 118 -1.75 14.39 -22.92
N GLU A 119 -1.50 15.59 -22.43
CA GLU A 119 -0.21 16.25 -22.45
C GLU A 119 0.47 16.05 -21.10
N LEU A 120 1.80 16.02 -21.09
CA LEU A 120 2.58 15.77 -19.89
C LEU A 120 3.39 17.01 -19.53
N GLU A 121 3.22 17.48 -18.30
CA GLU A 121 4.17 18.38 -17.65
C GLU A 121 5.09 17.56 -16.75
N THR A 122 6.41 17.71 -16.93
CA THR A 122 7.40 17.15 -16.02
C THR A 122 8.20 18.24 -15.34
N ALA A 123 8.47 18.05 -14.05
CA ALA A 123 9.32 18.92 -13.25
C ALA A 123 10.38 18.06 -12.54
N VAL A 124 11.64 18.20 -12.94
CA VAL A 124 12.78 17.51 -12.33
C VAL A 124 13.41 18.43 -11.30
N TYR A 125 13.44 18.01 -10.04
CA TYR A 125 14.09 18.73 -8.95
C TYR A 125 15.49 18.16 -8.74
N PHE A 126 16.51 19.01 -8.78
CA PHE A 126 17.90 18.57 -8.66
C PHE A 126 18.76 19.62 -7.95
N THR A 127 19.75 19.16 -7.19
CA THR A 127 20.64 20.01 -6.41
C THR A 127 22.04 20.02 -7.03
N VAL A 128 22.56 21.22 -7.31
CA VAL A 128 23.93 21.43 -7.80
C VAL A 128 24.65 22.36 -6.83
N GLY A 129 25.64 21.82 -6.12
CA GLY A 129 26.28 22.54 -5.00
C GLY A 129 25.27 22.81 -3.89
N ASN A 130 25.05 24.09 -3.57
CA ASN A 130 24.09 24.52 -2.54
C ASN A 130 22.76 25.04 -3.13
N ASN A 131 22.55 24.92 -4.45
CA ASN A 131 21.36 25.45 -5.11
C ASN A 131 20.44 24.31 -5.56
N THR A 132 19.16 24.42 -5.20
CA THR A 132 18.10 23.57 -5.75
C THR A 132 17.56 24.21 -7.02
N ASN A 133 17.53 23.43 -8.10
CA ASN A 133 17.05 23.84 -9.40
C ASN A 133 15.87 22.97 -9.81
N VAL A 134 15.03 23.53 -10.66
CA VAL A 134 13.87 22.83 -11.22
C VAL A 134 13.92 22.98 -12.73
N ASP A 135 13.96 21.85 -13.44
CA ASP A 135 13.78 21.84 -14.89
C ASP A 135 12.36 21.40 -15.21
N ARG A 136 11.56 22.30 -15.79
CA ARG A 136 10.17 22.06 -16.14
C ARG A 136 10.02 22.00 -17.65
N LYS A 137 9.39 20.93 -18.13
CA LYS A 137 9.14 20.71 -19.56
C LYS A 137 7.70 20.30 -19.80
N TYR A 138 7.08 20.96 -20.78
CA TYR A 138 5.80 20.54 -21.33
C TYR A 138 6.05 19.70 -22.57
N THR A 139 5.55 18.47 -22.56
CA THR A 139 5.66 17.55 -23.68
C THR A 139 4.27 17.28 -24.23
N PRO A 140 3.98 17.68 -25.48
CA PRO A 140 2.73 17.34 -26.13
C PRO A 140 2.66 15.82 -26.39
N SER A 141 1.48 15.34 -26.77
CA SER A 141 1.32 13.98 -27.29
C SER A 141 2.25 13.74 -28.50
N GLY A 142 2.79 12.54 -28.67
CA GLY A 142 3.71 12.35 -29.81
C GLY A 142 4.23 10.96 -30.13
N ASN A 143 4.56 10.10 -29.15
CA ASN A 143 5.20 8.82 -29.45
C ASN A 143 4.55 7.67 -28.70
N LEU A 144 4.21 6.58 -29.39
CA LEU A 144 3.77 5.35 -28.72
C LEU A 144 4.83 4.88 -27.71
N GLY A 145 4.39 4.56 -26.50
CA GLY A 145 5.22 4.08 -25.40
C GLY A 145 4.91 2.63 -25.05
N THR A 146 5.94 1.85 -24.72
CA THR A 146 5.79 0.48 -24.17
C THR A 146 6.32 0.40 -22.74
N CYS A 147 6.31 1.52 -22.02
CA CYS A 147 6.73 1.62 -20.63
C CYS A 147 5.52 1.94 -19.74
N PRO A 148 5.45 1.47 -18.48
CA PRO A 148 6.33 0.47 -17.89
C PRO A 148 6.13 -0.90 -18.57
N ASN A 149 6.97 -1.89 -18.27
CA ASN A 149 6.87 -3.26 -18.81
C ASN A 149 5.67 -4.03 -18.20
N ASP A 150 4.47 -3.45 -18.27
CA ASP A 150 3.22 -3.96 -17.72
C ASP A 150 2.35 -4.67 -18.77
N GLY A 151 2.84 -4.75 -20.01
CA GLY A 151 2.12 -5.35 -21.15
C GLY A 151 1.09 -4.44 -21.81
N ARG A 152 0.94 -3.18 -21.36
CA ARG A 152 0.07 -2.17 -21.98
C ARG A 152 0.84 -1.40 -23.05
N ILE A 153 0.12 -0.87 -24.03
CA ILE A 153 0.65 0.10 -25.00
C ILE A 153 0.11 1.47 -24.60
N TYR A 154 1.04 2.37 -24.31
CA TYR A 154 0.74 3.75 -23.97
C TYR A 154 0.73 4.60 -25.25
N ALA A 155 -0.21 5.54 -25.34
CA ALA A 155 -0.36 6.40 -26.49
C ALA A 155 0.82 7.37 -26.64
N ASN A 156 1.44 7.74 -25.52
CA ASN A 156 2.47 8.77 -25.46
C ASN A 156 3.68 8.33 -24.63
N SER A 157 4.86 8.80 -25.02
CA SER A 157 6.11 8.59 -24.33
C SER A 157 7.11 9.71 -24.61
N THR A 158 7.99 9.96 -23.63
CA THR A 158 9.08 10.93 -23.73
C THR A 158 10.23 10.52 -22.85
N SER A 159 11.45 10.78 -23.30
CA SER A 159 12.65 10.57 -22.49
C SER A 159 13.11 11.88 -21.87
N ILE A 160 13.45 11.81 -20.60
CA ILE A 160 13.93 12.91 -19.76
C ILE A 160 15.34 12.53 -19.33
N THR A 161 16.29 13.42 -19.53
CA THR A 161 17.64 13.27 -18.98
C THR A 161 17.59 13.70 -17.52
N LEU A 162 18.14 12.88 -16.62
CA LEU A 162 18.25 13.21 -15.20
C LEU A 162 19.59 13.93 -14.96
N PRO A 163 19.59 15.22 -14.59
CA PRO A 163 20.81 15.90 -14.19
C PRO A 163 21.48 15.23 -12.99
N ASN A 164 22.78 15.46 -12.82
CA ASN A 164 23.46 15.03 -11.60
C ASN A 164 22.84 15.71 -10.37
N GLY A 165 22.61 14.96 -9.31
CA GLY A 165 21.90 15.44 -8.12
C GLY A 165 20.39 15.54 -8.26
N SER A 166 19.78 14.86 -9.25
CA SER A 166 18.31 14.71 -9.33
C SER A 166 17.77 14.01 -8.09
N GLU A 167 16.73 14.57 -7.46
CA GLU A 167 16.16 14.05 -6.21
C GLU A 167 14.80 13.37 -6.47
N TYR A 168 13.89 14.07 -7.15
CA TYR A 168 12.58 13.56 -7.52
C TYR A 168 12.06 14.22 -8.79
N VAL A 169 11.18 13.52 -9.49
CA VAL A 169 10.51 13.99 -10.70
C VAL A 169 9.00 13.97 -10.46
N ARG A 170 8.37 15.11 -10.75
CA ARG A 170 6.92 15.26 -10.72
C ARG A 170 6.36 15.27 -12.12
N MET A 171 5.23 14.62 -12.27
CA MET A 171 4.55 14.43 -13.53
C MET A 171 3.09 14.79 -13.34
N ARG A 172 2.60 15.71 -14.16
CA ARG A 172 1.20 16.12 -14.18
C ARG A 172 0.65 15.92 -15.58
N LEU A 173 -0.55 15.35 -15.65
CA LEU A 173 -1.28 15.23 -16.91
C LEU A 173 -2.21 16.41 -17.12
N TRP A 174 -2.26 16.88 -18.37
CA TRP A 174 -3.11 17.96 -18.84
C TRP A 174 -3.94 17.50 -20.04
N GLY A 175 -5.12 18.10 -20.20
CA GLY A 175 -5.92 17.92 -21.42
C GLY A 175 -6.64 16.58 -21.55
N ASN A 176 -6.53 15.66 -20.58
CA ASN A 176 -7.21 14.35 -20.58
C ASN A 176 -8.71 14.42 -20.26
N GLY A 177 -9.28 15.63 -20.11
CA GLY A 177 -10.69 15.83 -19.82
C GLY A 177 -11.12 15.12 -18.54
N GLU A 178 -12.26 14.42 -18.59
CA GLU A 178 -12.76 13.60 -17.47
C GLU A 178 -12.16 12.18 -17.43
N VAL A 179 -11.38 11.79 -18.45
CA VAL A 179 -10.84 10.43 -18.56
C VAL A 179 -9.51 10.34 -17.84
N LYS A 180 -9.49 9.63 -16.71
CA LYS A 180 -8.25 9.32 -16.00
C LYS A 180 -7.34 8.44 -16.86
N GLN A 181 -6.05 8.71 -16.84
CA GLN A 181 -5.06 8.04 -17.69
C GLN A 181 -3.95 7.41 -16.84
N PRO A 182 -3.44 6.23 -17.23
CA PRO A 182 -2.30 5.63 -16.55
C PRO A 182 -1.00 6.38 -16.85
N LEU A 183 -0.06 6.28 -15.92
CA LEU A 183 1.28 6.84 -16.00
C LEU A 183 2.29 5.82 -15.50
N GLY A 184 3.34 5.59 -16.27
CA GLY A 184 4.46 4.78 -15.84
C GLY A 184 5.79 5.29 -16.36
N VAL A 185 6.85 4.78 -15.75
CA VAL A 185 8.21 5.21 -16.02
C VAL A 185 9.14 4.02 -16.15
N THR A 186 10.17 4.17 -16.97
CA THR A 186 11.34 3.30 -17.01
C THR A 186 12.61 4.13 -16.94
N THR A 187 13.68 3.54 -16.45
CA THR A 187 15.01 4.17 -16.46
C THR A 187 16.02 3.23 -17.11
N SER A 188 17.13 3.78 -17.59
CA SER A 188 18.27 3.01 -18.09
C SER A 188 19.00 2.19 -17.01
N GLY A 189 18.71 2.46 -15.73
CA GLY A 189 19.20 1.68 -14.58
C GLY A 189 18.08 1.15 -13.71
N THR A 190 18.12 1.50 -12.42
CA THR A 190 17.10 1.17 -11.41
C THR A 190 16.71 2.42 -10.63
N PHE A 191 15.42 2.59 -10.38
CA PHE A 191 14.94 3.60 -9.46
C PHE A 191 15.32 3.26 -8.01
N PRO A 192 15.47 4.25 -7.13
CA PRO A 192 15.51 4.03 -5.70
C PRO A 192 14.18 3.44 -5.20
N THR A 193 14.20 2.91 -3.98
CA THR A 193 12.98 2.50 -3.28
C THR A 193 11.97 3.65 -3.22
N GLN A 194 10.75 3.42 -3.71
CA GLN A 194 9.66 4.42 -3.74
C GLN A 194 8.79 4.39 -2.47
N GLY A 195 9.03 3.39 -1.62
CA GLY A 195 8.34 3.19 -0.36
C GLY A 195 8.70 1.82 0.20
N THR A 196 8.30 1.58 1.45
CA THR A 196 8.52 0.31 2.13
C THR A 196 7.17 -0.33 2.41
N GLU A 197 6.99 -1.56 1.94
CA GLU A 197 5.85 -2.36 2.32
C GLU A 197 6.16 -3.08 3.63
N ILE A 198 5.42 -2.73 4.68
CA ILE A 198 5.59 -3.29 6.01
C ILE A 198 4.43 -4.24 6.27
N THR A 199 4.76 -5.47 6.61
CA THR A 199 3.82 -6.51 7.01
C THR A 199 4.05 -6.86 8.46
N ALA A 200 3.05 -6.61 9.31
CA ALA A 200 3.07 -6.98 10.72
C ALA A 200 2.08 -8.12 10.99
N VAL A 201 2.53 -9.13 11.74
CA VAL A 201 1.77 -10.31 12.11
C VAL A 201 1.81 -10.45 13.62
N GLY A 202 0.65 -10.46 14.26
CA GLY A 202 0.49 -10.74 15.68
C GLY A 202 -0.19 -12.09 15.88
N THR A 203 0.35 -12.89 16.79
CA THR A 203 -0.15 -14.24 17.10
C THR A 203 -0.42 -14.36 18.59
N VAL A 204 -1.61 -14.83 18.97
CA VAL A 204 -2.01 -15.12 20.36
C VAL A 204 -2.65 -16.50 20.38
N GLY A 205 -2.05 -17.44 21.11
CA GLY A 205 -2.49 -18.84 21.09
C GLY A 205 -2.42 -19.42 19.67
N SER A 206 -3.57 -19.79 19.10
CA SER A 206 -3.71 -20.24 17.70
C SER A 206 -4.25 -19.14 16.76
N THR A 207 -4.58 -17.98 17.29
CA THR A 207 -5.18 -16.88 16.54
C THR A 207 -4.09 -15.98 15.93
N VAL A 208 -4.15 -15.76 14.62
CA VAL A 208 -3.18 -14.93 13.87
C VAL A 208 -3.90 -13.76 13.22
N ARG A 209 -3.35 -12.54 13.36
CA ARG A 209 -3.80 -11.33 12.67
C ARG A 209 -2.65 -10.71 11.91
N LYS A 210 -2.95 -10.21 10.72
CA LYS A 210 -1.96 -9.65 9.79
C LYS A 210 -2.44 -8.30 9.28
N ILE A 211 -1.55 -7.32 9.32
CA ILE A 211 -1.76 -5.98 8.79
C ILE A 211 -0.64 -5.70 7.79
N LYS A 212 -0.97 -5.00 6.72
CA LYS A 212 -0.03 -4.59 5.69
C LYS A 212 -0.20 -3.10 5.44
N VAL A 213 0.89 -2.35 5.50
CA VAL A 213 0.93 -0.91 5.24
C VAL A 213 2.01 -0.62 4.23
N PHE A 214 1.72 0.32 3.34
CA PHE A 214 2.68 0.85 2.40
C PHE A 214 3.13 2.22 2.89
N ASP A 215 4.35 2.29 3.42
CA ASP A 215 4.97 3.53 3.84
C ASP A 215 5.61 4.21 2.62
N GLN A 216 4.98 5.28 2.14
CA GLN A 216 5.44 6.02 0.97
C GLN A 216 6.55 7.00 1.37
N THR A 217 7.54 7.17 0.49
CA THR A 217 8.51 8.24 0.67
C THR A 217 7.79 9.60 0.73
N PRO A 218 8.09 10.48 1.71
CA PRO A 218 7.36 11.72 1.90
C PRO A 218 7.34 12.59 0.64
N ASP A 219 6.14 12.94 0.17
CA ASP A 219 5.94 13.84 -0.97
C ASP A 219 5.43 15.21 -0.51
N VAL A 220 5.88 16.28 -1.15
CA VAL A 220 5.46 17.66 -0.82
C VAL A 220 4.06 17.91 -1.38
N PRO A 221 3.10 18.46 -0.62
CA PRO A 221 1.75 18.71 -1.14
C PRO A 221 1.75 19.60 -2.39
N GLU A 222 0.87 19.29 -3.34
CA GLU A 222 0.78 19.98 -4.64
C GLU A 222 0.54 21.49 -4.53
N VAL A 223 -0.13 21.95 -3.46
CA VAL A 223 -0.40 23.38 -3.20
C VAL A 223 0.87 24.23 -3.15
N PHE A 224 2.01 23.64 -2.76
CA PHE A 224 3.28 24.35 -2.66
C PHE A 224 3.97 24.55 -4.02
N GLU A 225 3.47 23.94 -5.10
CA GLU A 225 4.03 24.16 -6.43
C GLU A 225 3.65 25.51 -7.03
N ALA A 226 2.44 26.00 -6.75
CA ALA A 226 1.95 27.26 -7.29
C ALA A 226 2.60 28.51 -6.65
N ALA A 227 3.10 28.37 -5.42
CA ALA A 227 3.81 29.43 -4.71
C ALA A 227 5.29 29.56 -5.14
N VAL A 228 5.86 28.51 -5.72
CA VAL A 228 7.27 28.44 -6.14
C VAL A 228 7.36 28.62 -7.66
N PHE A 229 7.09 29.84 -8.12
CA PHE A 229 7.41 30.25 -9.49
C PHE A 229 8.79 30.91 -9.51
N SER A 230 9.86 30.11 -9.53
CA SER A 230 11.18 30.62 -9.87
C SER A 230 11.52 30.22 -11.29
N GLY A 231 11.81 31.23 -12.12
CA GLY A 231 12.05 31.04 -13.55
C GLY A 231 13.09 29.99 -13.90
N LYS A 232 14.11 29.74 -13.03
CA LYS A 232 15.12 28.64 -13.17
C LYS A 232 15.90 28.27 -11.89
N ARG A 233 15.84 29.04 -10.78
CA ARG A 233 16.77 28.88 -9.64
C ARG A 233 16.12 29.19 -8.30
N LEU A 234 16.12 28.25 -7.37
CA LEU A 234 15.69 28.47 -5.99
C LEU A 234 16.93 28.76 -5.14
N VAL A 235 16.96 29.94 -4.53
CA VAL A 235 17.93 30.27 -3.49
C VAL A 235 17.22 30.04 -2.18
N LYS A 236 17.81 29.20 -1.32
CA LYS A 236 17.32 28.97 0.04
C LYS A 236 17.36 30.26 0.86
#